data_AF-A0A364XUG3-F1
#
_entry.id   AF-A0A364XUG3-F1
#
_cell.length_a   1.000
_cell.length_b   1.000
_cell.length_c   1.000
_cell.angle_alpha   90.00
_cell.angle_beta   90.00
_cell.angle_gamma   90.00
#
_symmetry.space_group_name_H-M   'P 1'
#
loop_
_entity.id
_entity.type
_entity.pdbx_description
1 polymer ?
#
loop_
_entity_poly.entity_id
_entity_poly.type
_entity_poly.pdbx_seq_one_letter_code
_entity_poly.pdbx_strand_id
1 'polypeptide(L)'
;MKYPLRAFVLALAVMSCTNKKVSGPALNIKTTMKVFEFASTPQQEDTTVVASYKVTYPVFEGVDENVANKITFKIDSLLTQGYSEAMPLTIQQASQAFVHQFEEYQMEDPTSKQRWYFSGIVGVNIVSDTLISLAIFRDEYTGGGHPNTRTDFLNIDPHTGDDILLAHELEEGFEAPLTVVGEKVFRTVRQIPDSSSLSNSYFEFPQDKFRLTKTYGFTKKGILFFYNNYEIAPYAIGPTEVLVPYSEIKDWLR
;
A
#
# COMPACT_ATOMS: atom_id res chain seq x y z
N MET A 1 -21.92 -56.46 -40.45
CA MET A 1 -21.44 -55.75 -39.24
C MET A 1 -21.25 -54.28 -39.57
N LYS A 2 -22.16 -53.41 -39.13
CA LYS A 2 -22.00 -51.94 -39.14
C LYS A 2 -22.60 -51.44 -37.82
N TYR A 3 -21.76 -50.94 -36.92
CA TYR A 3 -22.19 -50.28 -35.68
C TYR A 3 -22.36 -48.77 -35.95
N PRO A 4 -23.44 -48.11 -35.48
CA PRO A 4 -23.53 -46.66 -35.56
C PRO A 4 -22.82 -46.01 -34.36
N LEU A 5 -22.01 -45.00 -34.67
CA LEU A 5 -21.32 -44.14 -33.71
C LEU A 5 -22.37 -43.24 -33.03
N ARG A 6 -22.55 -43.37 -31.69
CA ARG A 6 -23.36 -42.44 -30.90
C ARG A 6 -22.50 -41.25 -30.51
N ALA A 7 -22.84 -40.06 -31.01
CA ALA A 7 -22.26 -38.80 -30.53
C ALA A 7 -22.83 -38.48 -29.14
N PHE A 8 -21.95 -38.40 -28.15
CA PHE A 8 -22.27 -37.93 -26.80
C PHE A 8 -22.05 -36.42 -26.78
N VAL A 9 -23.12 -35.63 -26.70
CA VAL A 9 -23.03 -34.19 -26.44
C VAL A 9 -22.90 -34.02 -24.93
N LEU A 10 -21.69 -33.66 -24.47
CA LEU A 10 -21.43 -33.32 -23.08
C LEU A 10 -21.91 -31.88 -22.84
N ALA A 11 -23.05 -31.72 -22.19
CA ALA A 11 -23.51 -30.41 -21.72
C ALA A 11 -22.66 -29.99 -20.51
N LEU A 12 -21.74 -29.04 -20.72
CA LEU A 12 -21.05 -28.35 -19.63
C LEU A 12 -22.03 -27.39 -18.94
N ALA A 13 -22.49 -27.77 -17.75
CA ALA A 13 -23.19 -26.87 -16.85
C ALA A 13 -22.18 -25.85 -16.30
N VAL A 14 -22.29 -24.60 -16.74
CA VAL A 14 -21.55 -23.49 -16.14
C VAL A 14 -22.27 -23.11 -14.85
N MET A 15 -21.81 -23.63 -13.71
CA MET A 15 -22.24 -23.13 -12.41
C MET A 15 -21.64 -21.74 -12.21
N SER A 16 -22.49 -20.72 -12.35
CA SER A 16 -22.21 -19.36 -11.90
C SER A 16 -22.14 -19.36 -10.37
N CYS A 17 -20.95 -19.50 -9.81
CA CYS A 17 -20.71 -19.30 -8.39
C CYS A 17 -20.82 -17.80 -8.08
N THR A 18 -22.03 -17.33 -7.76
CA THR A 18 -22.17 -16.09 -6.98
C THR A 18 -21.62 -16.37 -5.59
N ASN A 19 -20.39 -15.94 -5.31
CA ASN A 19 -19.83 -15.89 -3.96
C ASN A 19 -20.66 -14.87 -3.16
N LYS A 20 -21.73 -15.34 -2.51
CA LYS A 20 -22.35 -14.58 -1.43
C LYS A 20 -21.30 -14.45 -0.33
N LYS A 21 -20.90 -13.21 0.01
CA LYS A 21 -20.15 -12.90 1.24
C LYS A 21 -20.91 -13.58 2.38
N VAL A 22 -20.33 -14.62 2.97
CA VAL A 22 -20.87 -15.24 4.18
C VAL A 22 -20.57 -14.26 5.29
N SER A 23 -21.53 -13.39 5.60
CA SER A 23 -21.38 -12.43 6.69
C SER A 23 -21.36 -13.20 8.01
N GLY A 24 -20.21 -13.20 8.69
CA GLY A 24 -20.13 -13.58 10.09
C GLY A 24 -20.98 -12.64 10.97
N PRO A 25 -21.04 -12.90 12.29
CA PRO A 25 -21.59 -11.91 13.22
C PRO A 25 -20.83 -10.59 13.07
N ALA A 26 -21.54 -9.47 13.18
CA ALA A 26 -20.94 -8.14 13.07
C ALA A 26 -19.79 -7.96 14.08
N LEU A 27 -18.64 -7.49 13.59
CA LEU A 27 -17.43 -7.27 14.38
C LEU A 27 -17.48 -5.89 15.06
N ASN A 28 -17.07 -5.86 16.32
CA ASN A 28 -16.84 -4.61 17.06
C ASN A 28 -15.33 -4.35 17.12
N ILE A 29 -14.81 -3.82 16.01
CA ILE A 29 -13.36 -3.63 15.84
C ILE A 29 -12.91 -2.37 16.59
N LYS A 30 -12.00 -2.55 17.54
CA LYS A 30 -11.30 -1.45 18.21
C LYS A 30 -9.90 -1.32 17.66
N THR A 31 -9.44 -0.10 17.52
CA THR A 31 -8.09 0.19 17.03
C THR A 31 -7.30 0.92 18.09
N THR A 32 -6.12 0.40 18.42
CA THR A 32 -5.16 1.03 19.32
C THR A 32 -3.86 1.30 18.58
N MET A 33 -3.44 2.56 18.54
CA MET A 33 -2.13 2.91 17.98
C MET A 33 -1.01 2.52 18.95
N LYS A 34 0.02 1.87 18.42
CA LYS A 34 1.26 1.53 19.12
C LYS A 34 2.42 2.28 18.50
N VAL A 35 3.44 2.53 19.32
CA VAL A 35 4.69 3.13 18.89
C VAL A 35 5.81 2.16 19.28
N PHE A 36 6.63 1.80 18.31
CA PHE A 36 7.86 1.06 18.50
C PHE A 36 9.03 2.01 18.19
N GLU A 37 10.02 2.04 19.09
CA GLU A 37 11.23 2.84 18.93
C GLU A 37 12.44 1.97 19.26
N PHE A 38 13.47 2.06 18.43
CA PHE A 38 14.76 1.44 18.63
C PHE A 38 15.86 2.37 18.12
N ALA A 39 17.03 2.35 18.74
CA ALA A 39 18.14 3.20 18.35
C ALA A 39 19.47 2.54 18.69
N SER A 40 20.51 2.91 17.94
CA SER A 40 21.88 2.55 18.29
C SER A 40 22.31 3.22 19.58
N THR A 41 23.24 2.60 20.31
CA THR A 41 23.93 3.30 21.40
C THR A 41 24.91 4.30 20.77
N PRO A 42 25.03 5.55 21.28
CA PRO A 42 26.03 6.47 20.78
C PRO A 42 27.44 5.89 20.94
N GLN A 43 28.22 5.79 19.86
CA GLN A 43 29.53 5.13 19.88
C GLN A 43 30.71 6.07 20.27
N GLN A 44 30.47 7.35 20.57
CA GLN A 44 31.52 8.34 20.87
C GLN A 44 31.03 9.42 21.87
N GLU A 45 31.93 10.32 22.31
CA GLU A 45 31.57 11.54 23.09
C GLU A 45 30.56 12.43 22.34
N ASP A 46 30.52 12.33 21.01
CA ASP A 46 29.53 12.97 20.16
C ASP A 46 28.25 12.14 20.12
N THR A 47 27.30 12.49 20.99
CA THR A 47 26.01 11.79 21.18
C THR A 47 25.06 11.93 19.99
N THR A 48 25.45 12.63 18.93
CA THR A 48 24.59 12.94 17.79
C THR A 48 24.68 11.93 16.65
N VAL A 49 25.73 11.09 16.59
CA VAL A 49 25.91 10.06 15.57
C VAL A 49 25.17 8.80 15.98
N VAL A 50 23.93 8.67 15.51
CA VAL A 50 23.02 7.59 15.88
C VAL A 50 22.19 7.11 14.69
N ALA A 51 21.80 5.85 14.73
CA ALA A 51 20.69 5.30 13.97
C ALA A 51 19.42 5.31 14.83
N SER A 52 18.30 5.78 14.27
CA SER A 52 16.98 5.70 14.90
C SER A 52 15.98 4.97 14.03
N TYR A 53 15.12 4.18 14.65
CA TYR A 53 14.08 3.40 13.98
C TYR A 53 12.78 3.61 14.75
N LYS A 54 11.79 4.19 14.10
CA LYS A 54 10.49 4.50 14.71
C LYS A 54 9.36 4.01 13.83
N VAL A 55 8.41 3.29 14.42
CA VAL A 55 7.20 2.86 13.73
C VAL A 55 5.98 3.18 14.58
N THR A 56 4.99 3.83 13.99
CA THR A 56 3.66 3.99 14.56
C THR A 56 2.67 3.14 13.79
N TYR A 57 1.99 2.21 14.46
CA TYR A 57 1.13 1.21 13.78
C TYR A 57 -0.11 0.84 14.60
N PRO A 58 -1.24 0.50 13.94
CA PRO A 58 -2.45 0.07 14.62
C PRO A 58 -2.37 -1.39 15.04
N VAL A 59 -3.01 -1.70 16.16
CA VAL A 59 -3.41 -3.06 16.56
C VAL A 59 -4.93 -3.11 16.58
N PHE A 60 -5.50 -4.18 16.01
CA PHE A 60 -6.94 -4.38 15.91
C PHE A 60 -7.41 -5.43 16.92
N GLU A 61 -8.36 -5.04 17.77
CA GLU A 61 -9.06 -5.94 18.69
C GLU A 61 -10.48 -6.18 18.17
N GLY A 62 -11.08 -7.33 18.48
CA GLY A 62 -12.44 -7.66 18.05
C GLY A 62 -12.53 -8.31 16.66
N VAL A 63 -11.37 -8.61 16.03
CA VAL A 63 -11.24 -9.54 14.90
C VAL A 63 -10.71 -10.89 15.40
N ASP A 64 -10.83 -11.94 14.59
CA ASP A 64 -10.22 -13.25 14.89
C ASP A 64 -8.69 -13.14 15.01
N GLU A 65 -8.08 -13.96 15.88
CA GLU A 65 -6.63 -13.93 16.12
C GLU A 65 -5.83 -14.21 14.84
N ASN A 66 -6.29 -15.12 13.98
CA ASN A 66 -5.61 -15.40 12.72
C ASN A 66 -5.71 -14.21 11.75
N VAL A 67 -6.84 -13.49 11.77
CA VAL A 67 -7.00 -12.26 10.98
C VAL A 67 -6.07 -11.17 11.49
N ALA A 68 -6.00 -10.95 12.82
CA ALA A 68 -5.06 -10.00 13.41
C ALA A 68 -3.60 -10.33 13.05
N ASN A 69 -3.23 -11.60 13.08
CA ASN A 69 -1.89 -12.06 12.70
C ASN A 69 -1.61 -11.84 11.20
N LYS A 70 -2.58 -12.11 10.31
CA LYS A 70 -2.46 -11.79 8.87
C LYS A 70 -2.28 -10.30 8.62
N ILE A 71 -3.05 -9.44 9.30
CA ILE A 71 -2.93 -7.98 9.18
C ILE A 71 -1.54 -7.53 9.64
N THR A 72 -1.07 -8.04 10.78
CA THR A 72 0.25 -7.74 11.33
C THR A 72 1.35 -8.16 10.35
N PHE A 73 1.27 -9.38 9.79
CA PHE A 73 2.21 -9.87 8.77
C PHE A 73 2.25 -8.98 7.52
N LYS A 74 1.09 -8.53 7.03
CA LYS A 74 1.01 -7.62 5.88
C LYS A 74 1.62 -6.25 6.19
N ILE A 75 1.38 -5.71 7.39
CA ILE A 75 1.98 -4.46 7.86
C ILE A 75 3.51 -4.61 7.95
N ASP A 76 3.99 -5.68 8.59
CA ASP A 76 5.42 -5.97 8.71
C ASP A 76 6.09 -6.11 7.32
N SER A 77 5.45 -6.82 6.39
CA SER A 77 5.93 -6.98 5.02
C SER A 77 6.06 -5.63 4.30
N LEU A 78 5.04 -4.79 4.36
CA LEU A 78 5.10 -3.46 3.75
C LEU A 78 6.06 -2.52 4.47
N LEU A 79 6.28 -2.67 5.78
CA LEU A 79 7.23 -1.83 6.49
C LEU A 79 8.69 -2.22 6.21
N THR A 80 8.96 -3.49 5.96
CA THR A 80 10.32 -4.04 6.01
C THR A 80 10.91 -4.44 4.65
N GLN A 81 10.32 -4.05 3.49
CA GLN A 81 10.64 -4.46 2.09
C GLN A 81 12.13 -4.39 1.59
N GLY A 82 13.12 -4.75 2.40
CA GLY A 82 14.42 -5.27 1.99
C GLY A 82 14.51 -6.81 2.10
N TYR A 83 13.41 -7.49 2.44
CA TYR A 83 13.33 -8.96 2.58
C TYR A 83 12.15 -9.54 1.78
N SER A 84 12.28 -10.79 1.33
CA SER A 84 11.30 -11.48 0.49
C SER A 84 9.88 -11.46 1.08
N GLU A 85 8.86 -11.23 0.24
CA GLU A 85 7.43 -11.25 0.61
C GLU A 85 7.02 -12.56 1.32
N ALA A 86 7.75 -13.66 1.12
CA ALA A 86 7.47 -14.95 1.73
C ALA A 86 7.86 -15.05 3.22
N MET A 87 8.81 -14.22 3.68
CA MET A 87 9.25 -14.18 5.08
C MET A 87 9.67 -12.75 5.44
N PRO A 88 8.71 -11.84 5.67
CA PRO A 88 8.99 -10.49 6.12
C PRO A 88 9.61 -10.54 7.52
N LEU A 89 10.51 -9.59 7.80
CA LEU A 89 10.97 -9.37 9.15
C LEU A 89 9.86 -8.73 9.98
N THR A 90 9.82 -9.02 11.28
CA THR A 90 9.04 -8.20 12.20
C THR A 90 9.66 -6.80 12.31
N ILE A 91 8.88 -5.80 12.71
CA ILE A 91 9.39 -4.45 13.03
C ILE A 91 10.62 -4.52 13.95
N GLN A 92 10.60 -5.40 14.95
CA GLN A 92 11.73 -5.56 15.88
C GLN A 92 12.97 -6.10 15.17
N GLN A 93 12.85 -7.17 14.39
CA GLN A 93 13.98 -7.75 13.66
C GLN A 93 14.56 -6.78 12.64
N ALA A 94 13.70 -6.06 11.91
CA ALA A 94 14.12 -5.05 10.96
C ALA A 94 14.87 -3.90 11.65
N SER A 95 14.41 -3.44 12.82
CA SER A 95 15.09 -2.40 13.57
C SER A 95 16.48 -2.82 14.06
N GLN A 96 16.63 -4.09 14.47
CA GLN A 96 17.92 -4.65 14.88
C GLN A 96 18.87 -4.75 13.69
N ALA A 97 18.38 -5.22 12.55
CA ALA A 97 19.17 -5.27 11.32
C ALA A 97 19.61 -3.86 10.86
N PHE A 98 18.72 -2.88 10.92
CA PHE A 98 19.02 -1.49 10.57
C PHE A 98 20.11 -0.87 11.46
N VAL A 99 20.00 -1.05 12.77
CA VAL A 99 21.03 -0.58 13.72
C VAL A 99 22.35 -1.31 13.50
N HIS A 100 22.34 -2.62 13.30
CA HIS A 100 23.55 -3.39 13.01
C HIS A 100 24.27 -2.90 11.75
N GLN A 101 23.54 -2.65 10.67
CA GLN A 101 24.12 -2.11 9.43
C GLN A 101 24.74 -0.71 9.65
N PHE A 102 24.12 0.13 10.46
CA PHE A 102 24.69 1.42 10.83
C PHE A 102 25.99 1.26 11.65
N GLU A 103 26.03 0.31 12.58
CA GLU A 103 27.23 0.03 13.38
C GLU A 103 28.38 -0.49 12.50
N GLU A 104 28.09 -1.39 11.54
CA GLU A 104 29.08 -1.84 10.54
C GLU A 104 29.60 -0.66 9.71
N TYR A 105 28.71 0.21 9.23
CA TYR A 105 29.08 1.44 8.50
C TYR A 105 30.00 2.35 9.32
N GLN A 106 29.73 2.54 10.62
CA GLN A 106 30.60 3.34 11.51
C GLN A 106 31.95 2.68 11.78
N MET A 107 32.06 1.35 11.74
CA MET A 107 33.35 0.66 11.80
C MET A 107 34.18 0.87 10.53
N GLU A 108 33.53 0.92 9.37
CA GLU A 108 34.17 1.16 8.08
C GLU A 108 34.59 2.62 7.88
N ASP A 109 33.77 3.58 8.32
CA ASP A 109 34.08 5.01 8.32
C ASP A 109 33.79 5.67 9.69
N PRO A 110 34.72 5.56 10.66
CA PRO A 110 34.56 6.16 11.98
C PRO A 110 34.56 7.69 12.00
N THR A 111 34.91 8.33 10.87
CA THR A 111 34.94 9.78 10.74
C THR A 111 33.60 10.36 10.29
N SER A 112 32.72 9.51 9.75
CA SER A 112 31.40 9.90 9.32
C SER A 112 30.58 10.44 10.48
N LYS A 113 30.00 11.62 10.28
CA LYS A 113 29.03 12.23 11.21
C LYS A 113 27.59 12.03 10.74
N GLN A 114 27.38 11.12 9.80
CA GLN A 114 26.07 10.86 9.22
C GLN A 114 25.16 10.17 10.23
N ARG A 115 23.91 10.62 10.32
CA ARG A 115 22.85 9.96 11.07
C ARG A 115 22.00 9.12 10.13
N TRP A 116 21.54 7.99 10.61
CA TRP A 116 20.59 7.15 9.89
C TRP A 116 19.23 7.23 10.59
N TYR A 117 18.15 7.22 9.83
CA TYR A 117 16.83 7.06 10.40
C TYR A 117 15.91 6.25 9.52
N PHE A 118 14.98 5.55 10.16
CA PHE A 118 13.80 4.96 9.54
C PHE A 118 12.56 5.40 10.31
N SER A 119 11.54 5.85 9.59
CA SER A 119 10.23 6.25 10.12
C SER A 119 9.11 5.56 9.34
N GLY A 120 8.39 4.65 10.00
CA GLY A 120 7.18 4.02 9.47
C GLY A 120 5.92 4.57 10.15
N ILE A 121 4.91 4.91 9.37
CA ILE A 121 3.60 5.35 9.88
C ILE A 121 2.51 4.57 9.15
N VAL A 122 1.74 3.79 9.90
CA VAL A 122 0.54 3.12 9.40
C VAL A 122 -0.68 3.91 9.85
N GLY A 123 -1.23 4.69 8.94
CA GLY A 123 -2.47 5.45 9.11
C GLY A 123 -3.70 4.58 8.86
N VAL A 124 -4.79 4.88 9.56
CA VAL A 124 -6.07 4.19 9.44
C VAL A 124 -7.06 5.06 8.68
N ASN A 125 -7.43 4.66 7.47
CA ASN A 125 -8.39 5.38 6.63
C ASN A 125 -9.84 5.00 6.97
N ILE A 126 -10.10 3.69 7.06
CA ILE A 126 -11.40 3.09 7.36
C ILE A 126 -11.18 1.90 8.30
N VAL A 127 -12.07 1.78 9.29
CA VAL A 127 -12.29 0.55 10.05
C VAL A 127 -13.80 0.36 10.15
N SER A 128 -14.29 -0.72 9.56
CA SER A 128 -15.68 -1.16 9.63
C SER A 128 -15.74 -2.69 9.68
N ASP A 129 -16.94 -3.22 9.83
CA ASP A 129 -17.22 -4.66 9.73
C ASP A 129 -16.99 -5.24 8.32
N THR A 130 -16.81 -4.39 7.30
CA THR A 130 -16.67 -4.82 5.90
C THR A 130 -15.32 -4.48 5.30
N LEU A 131 -14.56 -3.57 5.91
CA LEU A 131 -13.32 -3.06 5.36
C LEU A 131 -12.43 -2.45 6.45
N ILE A 132 -11.18 -2.89 6.48
CA ILE A 132 -10.07 -2.16 7.08
C ILE A 132 -9.23 -1.60 5.93
N SER A 133 -9.09 -0.27 5.84
CA SER A 133 -8.20 0.36 4.87
C SER A 133 -7.12 1.16 5.59
N LEU A 134 -5.86 0.88 5.25
CA LEU A 134 -4.66 1.44 5.86
C LEU A 134 -3.78 2.13 4.81
N ALA A 135 -3.15 3.23 5.20
CA ALA A 135 -2.07 3.87 4.45
C ALA A 135 -0.75 3.61 5.18
N ILE A 136 0.23 3.01 4.51
CA ILE A 136 1.54 2.68 5.08
C ILE A 136 2.54 3.63 4.44
N PHE A 137 3.03 4.58 5.21
CA PHE A 137 4.09 5.49 4.80
C PHE A 137 5.42 5.08 5.43
N ARG A 138 6.49 5.12 4.64
CA ARG A 138 7.87 4.95 5.09
C ARG A 138 8.73 6.09 4.59
N ASP A 139 9.63 6.53 5.45
CA ASP A 139 10.69 7.49 5.18
C ASP A 139 11.99 6.96 5.79
N GLU A 140 13.00 6.78 4.95
CA GLU A 140 14.30 6.24 5.34
C GLU A 140 15.42 7.12 4.81
N TYR A 141 16.40 7.38 5.67
CA TYR A 141 17.64 8.04 5.30
C TYR A 141 18.82 7.28 5.87
N THR A 142 19.66 6.76 4.99
CA THR A 142 20.93 6.10 5.30
C THR A 142 22.10 6.81 4.64
N GLY A 143 21.92 8.10 4.31
CA GLY A 143 22.89 8.94 3.59
C GLY A 143 22.46 9.37 2.21
N GLY A 144 23.33 10.14 1.53
CA GLY A 144 23.09 10.64 0.18
C GLY A 144 22.37 12.00 0.12
N GLY A 145 21.77 12.31 -1.02
CA GLY A 145 21.22 13.64 -1.30
C GLY A 145 19.83 13.90 -0.71
N HIS A 146 19.03 12.85 -0.47
CA HIS A 146 17.67 12.96 0.05
C HIS A 146 17.19 11.63 0.67
N PRO A 147 16.14 11.64 1.51
CA PRO A 147 15.51 10.42 2.01
C PRO A 147 14.77 9.65 0.91
N ASN A 148 14.61 8.34 1.12
CA ASN A 148 13.75 7.47 0.34
C ASN A 148 12.39 7.38 1.00
N THR A 149 11.33 7.70 0.25
CA THR A 149 9.96 7.63 0.75
C THR A 149 9.10 6.69 -0.07
N ARG A 150 8.16 6.02 0.58
CA ARG A 150 7.21 5.11 -0.03
C ARG A 150 5.88 5.15 0.69
N THR A 151 4.80 5.25 -0.05
CA THR A 151 3.43 5.02 0.41
C THR A 151 2.89 3.78 -0.28
N ASP A 152 2.39 2.84 0.52
CA ASP A 152 1.62 1.68 0.09
C ASP A 152 0.26 1.69 0.81
N PHE A 153 -0.69 0.87 0.37
CA PHE A 153 -2.00 0.74 1.00
C PHE A 153 -2.35 -0.72 1.22
N LEU A 154 -3.11 -0.97 2.28
CA LEU A 154 -3.75 -2.26 2.52
C LEU A 154 -5.26 -2.05 2.61
N ASN A 155 -6.01 -2.86 1.88
CA ASN A 155 -7.47 -2.91 1.95
C ASN A 155 -7.83 -4.35 2.29
N ILE A 156 -8.46 -4.57 3.43
CA ILE A 156 -8.54 -5.90 4.06
C ILE A 156 -9.98 -6.19 4.47
N ASP A 157 -10.44 -7.41 4.19
CA ASP A 157 -11.68 -7.95 4.75
C ASP A 157 -11.44 -8.31 6.24
N PRO A 158 -12.14 -7.69 7.19
CA PRO A 158 -11.91 -7.91 8.62
C PRO A 158 -12.37 -9.28 9.13
N HIS A 159 -13.13 -10.05 8.34
CA HIS A 159 -13.55 -11.41 8.69
C HIS A 159 -12.53 -12.46 8.25
N THR A 160 -11.80 -12.22 7.17
CA THR A 160 -10.88 -13.23 6.58
C THR A 160 -9.41 -12.83 6.62
N GLY A 161 -9.12 -11.53 6.71
CA GLY A 161 -7.77 -10.96 6.58
C GLY A 161 -7.25 -10.94 5.13
N ASP A 162 -8.11 -11.21 4.15
CA ASP A 162 -7.74 -11.23 2.73
C ASP A 162 -7.86 -9.84 2.09
N ASP A 163 -7.20 -9.64 0.95
CA ASP A 163 -7.16 -8.34 0.29
C ASP A 163 -8.49 -8.01 -0.43
N ILE A 164 -8.96 -6.78 -0.22
CA ILE A 164 -10.07 -6.18 -0.95
C ILE A 164 -9.51 -5.40 -2.14
N LEU A 165 -9.81 -5.91 -3.34
CA LEU A 165 -9.48 -5.27 -4.61
C LEU A 165 -10.62 -4.37 -5.08
N LEU A 166 -10.33 -3.45 -6.02
CA LEU A 166 -11.34 -2.62 -6.67
C LEU A 166 -12.55 -3.43 -7.18
N ALA A 167 -12.32 -4.57 -7.83
CA ALA A 167 -13.37 -5.44 -8.37
C ALA A 167 -14.24 -6.14 -7.31
N HIS A 168 -13.89 -6.07 -6.03
CA HIS A 168 -14.74 -6.52 -4.93
C HIS A 168 -15.78 -5.46 -4.55
N GLU A 169 -15.44 -4.17 -4.66
CA GLU A 169 -16.25 -3.02 -4.24
C GLU A 169 -16.88 -2.25 -5.41
N LEU A 170 -16.43 -2.50 -6.63
CA LEU A 170 -16.92 -1.89 -7.86
C LEU A 170 -17.52 -2.92 -8.82
N GLU A 171 -18.59 -2.53 -9.50
CA GLU A 171 -19.28 -3.33 -10.51
C GLU A 171 -18.51 -3.43 -11.83
N GLU A 172 -18.75 -4.50 -12.59
CA GLU A 172 -18.09 -4.70 -13.89
C GLU A 172 -18.22 -3.48 -14.82
N GLY A 173 -17.12 -3.15 -15.51
CA GLY A 173 -17.06 -1.97 -16.38
C GLY A 173 -16.67 -0.68 -15.67
N PHE A 174 -16.25 -0.74 -14.39
CA PHE A 174 -15.76 0.42 -13.64
C PHE A 174 -14.44 0.99 -14.17
N GLU A 175 -13.61 0.20 -14.87
CA GLU A 175 -12.20 0.54 -15.12
C GLU A 175 -12.05 1.80 -15.99
N ALA A 176 -12.80 1.86 -17.09
CA ALA A 176 -12.78 3.02 -17.99
C ALA A 176 -13.28 4.31 -17.32
N PRO A 177 -14.48 4.35 -16.69
CA PRO A 177 -14.97 5.56 -16.02
C PRO A 177 -14.08 5.97 -14.84
N LEU A 178 -13.57 5.00 -14.06
CA LEU A 178 -12.63 5.27 -12.98
C LEU A 178 -11.35 5.92 -13.50
N THR A 179 -10.82 5.44 -14.62
CA THR A 179 -9.62 6.02 -15.27
C THR A 179 -9.89 7.44 -15.78
N VAL A 180 -11.05 7.70 -16.38
CA VAL A 180 -11.44 9.04 -16.87
C VAL A 180 -11.53 10.04 -15.72
N VAL A 181 -12.20 9.68 -14.63
CA VAL A 181 -12.29 10.54 -13.44
C VAL A 181 -10.92 10.75 -12.82
N GLY A 182 -10.11 9.69 -12.72
CA GLY A 182 -8.74 9.74 -12.25
C GLY A 182 -7.86 10.70 -13.05
N GLU A 183 -7.93 10.67 -14.39
CA GLU A 183 -7.15 11.56 -15.25
C GLU A 183 -7.55 13.03 -15.04
N LYS A 184 -8.85 13.31 -14.97
CA LYS A 184 -9.37 14.65 -14.72
C LYS A 184 -8.85 15.22 -13.39
N VAL A 185 -8.87 14.41 -12.33
CA VAL A 185 -8.35 14.79 -11.02
C VAL A 185 -6.83 14.98 -11.08
N PHE A 186 -6.10 14.06 -11.71
CA PHE A 186 -4.65 14.14 -11.89
C PHE A 186 -4.23 15.44 -12.60
N ARG A 187 -4.85 15.74 -13.74
CA ARG A 187 -4.61 16.97 -14.51
C ARG A 187 -4.90 18.22 -13.68
N THR A 188 -5.97 18.20 -12.90
CA THR A 188 -6.31 19.31 -11.99
C THR A 188 -5.25 19.51 -10.91
N VAL A 189 -4.85 18.44 -10.21
CA VAL A 189 -3.85 18.46 -9.13
C VAL A 189 -2.49 18.93 -9.64
N ARG A 190 -2.10 18.49 -10.84
CA ARG A 190 -0.83 18.85 -11.47
C ARG A 190 -0.89 20.08 -12.38
N GLN A 191 -2.03 20.76 -12.43
CA GLN A 191 -2.26 21.97 -13.23
C GLN A 191 -1.93 21.79 -14.73
N ILE A 192 -2.27 20.62 -15.27
CA ILE A 192 -2.03 20.25 -16.67
C ILE A 192 -3.30 20.55 -17.48
N PRO A 193 -3.24 21.38 -18.54
CA PRO A 193 -4.37 21.58 -19.44
C PRO A 193 -4.82 20.27 -20.12
N ASP A 194 -6.11 20.14 -20.41
CA ASP A 194 -6.68 18.95 -21.08
C ASP A 194 -6.05 18.68 -22.46
N SER A 195 -5.60 19.74 -23.15
CA SER A 195 -4.95 19.67 -24.46
C SER A 195 -3.44 19.39 -24.40
N SER A 196 -2.83 19.44 -23.21
CA SER A 196 -1.39 19.23 -23.05
C SER A 196 -1.04 17.76 -22.95
N SER A 197 0.08 17.40 -23.58
CA SER A 197 0.76 16.11 -23.37
C SER A 197 1.22 15.98 -21.92
N LEU A 198 1.15 14.75 -21.37
CA LEU A 198 1.61 14.45 -20.01
C LEU A 198 3.14 14.54 -19.93
N SER A 199 3.83 13.98 -20.93
CA SER A 199 5.30 14.00 -21.03
C SER A 199 5.87 15.41 -21.14
N ASN A 200 5.24 16.29 -21.93
CA ASN A 200 5.61 17.71 -21.98
C ASN A 200 5.37 18.45 -20.64
N SER A 201 4.57 17.85 -19.76
CA SER A 201 4.29 18.34 -18.40
C SER A 201 5.10 17.61 -17.33
N TYR A 202 6.21 16.95 -17.71
CA TYR A 202 7.13 16.20 -16.84
C TYR A 202 6.59 14.87 -16.28
N PHE A 203 5.48 14.36 -16.81
CA PHE A 203 4.88 13.10 -16.36
C PHE A 203 5.00 12.00 -17.40
N GLU A 204 5.60 10.89 -17.00
CA GLU A 204 5.88 9.76 -17.89
C GLU A 204 4.83 8.67 -17.73
N PHE A 205 4.04 8.47 -18.79
CA PHE A 205 3.14 7.34 -18.91
C PHE A 205 3.39 6.58 -20.22
N PRO A 206 3.22 5.25 -20.26
CA PRO A 206 3.33 4.49 -21.49
C PRO A 206 2.39 5.05 -22.58
N GLN A 207 2.96 5.38 -23.73
CA GLN A 207 2.25 5.98 -24.87
C GLN A 207 1.62 7.35 -24.57
N ASP A 208 2.09 8.07 -23.55
CA ASP A 208 1.54 9.36 -23.10
C ASP A 208 0.06 9.26 -22.67
N LYS A 209 -0.39 8.07 -22.27
CA LYS A 209 -1.76 7.79 -21.84
C LYS A 209 -1.82 7.58 -20.34
N PHE A 210 -2.63 8.40 -19.67
CA PHE A 210 -2.86 8.26 -18.23
C PHE A 210 -3.31 6.85 -17.87
N ARG A 211 -2.80 6.34 -16.75
CA ARG A 211 -3.19 5.06 -16.16
C ARG A 211 -3.17 5.19 -14.65
N LEU A 212 -4.22 4.72 -13.99
CA LEU A 212 -4.23 4.61 -12.54
C LEU A 212 -3.11 3.70 -12.03
N THR A 213 -2.45 4.12 -10.96
CA THR A 213 -1.51 3.26 -10.23
C THR A 213 -2.24 2.10 -9.57
N LYS A 214 -1.48 1.05 -9.23
CA LYS A 214 -1.96 -0.07 -8.39
C LYS A 214 -1.86 0.23 -6.90
N THR A 215 -1.24 1.34 -6.51
CA THR A 215 -1.15 1.80 -5.13
C THR A 215 -2.38 2.63 -4.77
N TYR A 216 -3.36 2.01 -4.13
CA TYR A 216 -4.60 2.68 -3.76
C TYR A 216 -5.20 2.22 -2.43
N GLY A 217 -5.91 3.14 -1.76
CA GLY A 217 -6.67 2.86 -0.55
C GLY A 217 -8.07 3.44 -0.60
N PHE A 218 -9.01 2.75 0.04
CA PHE A 218 -10.34 3.29 0.25
C PHE A 218 -10.35 4.28 1.41
N THR A 219 -10.99 5.43 1.20
CA THR A 219 -11.17 6.46 2.22
C THR A 219 -12.65 6.77 2.39
N LYS A 220 -13.01 7.53 3.42
CA LYS A 220 -14.40 7.98 3.61
C LYS A 220 -14.92 8.86 2.47
N LYS A 221 -14.04 9.48 1.68
CA LYS A 221 -14.40 10.43 0.61
C LYS A 221 -14.39 9.80 -0.78
N GLY A 222 -13.68 8.70 -0.96
CA GLY A 222 -13.40 8.12 -2.27
C GLY A 222 -12.22 7.17 -2.25
N ILE A 223 -11.80 6.74 -3.44
CA ILE A 223 -10.64 5.88 -3.63
C ILE A 223 -9.43 6.77 -3.89
N LEU A 224 -8.41 6.70 -3.04
CA LEU A 224 -7.17 7.44 -3.16
C LEU A 224 -6.15 6.59 -3.92
N PHE A 225 -5.70 7.07 -5.07
CA PHE A 225 -4.58 6.52 -5.83
C PHE A 225 -3.33 7.36 -5.56
N PHE A 226 -2.20 6.71 -5.31
CA PHE A 226 -0.97 7.37 -4.92
C PHE A 226 0.21 6.95 -5.78
N TYR A 227 0.70 7.88 -6.59
CA TYR A 227 1.93 7.68 -7.37
C TYR A 227 3.12 8.10 -6.52
N ASN A 228 4.01 7.16 -6.25
CA ASN A 228 5.20 7.41 -5.45
C ASN A 228 6.22 8.29 -6.19
N ASN A 229 7.21 8.78 -5.45
CA ASN A 229 8.39 9.40 -6.05
C ASN A 229 9.01 8.48 -7.10
N TYR A 230 9.48 9.05 -8.21
CA TYR A 230 10.04 8.33 -9.36
C TYR A 230 9.06 7.41 -10.11
N GLU A 231 7.79 7.29 -9.71
CA GLU A 231 6.85 6.39 -10.39
C GLU A 231 6.40 6.94 -11.75
N ILE A 232 6.10 8.23 -11.81
CA ILE A 232 5.64 8.92 -13.02
C ILE A 232 6.34 10.25 -13.26
N ALA A 233 7.24 10.68 -12.37
CA ALA A 233 7.95 11.96 -12.48
C ALA A 233 9.23 11.95 -11.62
N PRO A 234 10.22 12.83 -11.90
CA PRO A 234 11.42 12.97 -11.07
C PRO A 234 11.09 13.34 -9.62
N TYR A 235 11.98 12.98 -8.69
CA TYR A 235 11.80 13.24 -7.24
C TYR A 235 11.47 14.70 -6.90
N ALA A 236 12.05 15.66 -7.62
CA ALA A 236 11.80 17.09 -7.40
C ALA A 236 10.32 17.50 -7.59
N ILE A 237 9.54 16.72 -8.35
CA ILE A 237 8.09 16.94 -8.55
C ILE A 237 7.26 16.39 -7.37
N GLY A 238 7.82 15.47 -6.59
CA GLY A 238 7.16 14.81 -5.48
C GLY A 238 6.11 13.77 -5.91
N PRO A 239 5.54 13.03 -4.94
CA PRO A 239 4.49 12.05 -5.22
C PRO A 239 3.20 12.73 -5.67
N THR A 240 2.29 11.98 -6.30
CA THR A 240 0.98 12.49 -6.73
C THR A 240 -0.15 11.74 -6.05
N GLU A 241 -1.08 12.48 -5.45
CA GLU A 241 -2.34 11.96 -4.94
C GLU A 241 -3.49 12.23 -5.92
N VAL A 242 -4.28 11.20 -6.20
CA VAL A 242 -5.48 11.27 -7.05
C VAL A 242 -6.63 10.66 -6.27
N LEU A 243 -7.43 11.51 -5.61
CA LEU A 243 -8.64 11.09 -4.91
C LEU A 243 -9.82 11.10 -5.88
N VAL A 244 -10.30 9.91 -6.24
CA VAL A 244 -11.54 9.75 -7.02
C VAL A 244 -12.73 9.73 -6.06
N PRO A 245 -13.59 10.78 -6.04
CA PRO A 245 -14.71 10.84 -5.11
C PRO A 245 -15.78 9.79 -5.45
N TYR A 246 -16.39 9.19 -4.44
CA TYR A 246 -17.48 8.22 -4.65
C TYR A 246 -18.67 8.81 -5.44
N SER A 247 -18.91 10.11 -5.32
CA SER A 247 -19.99 10.79 -6.06
C SER A 247 -19.80 10.75 -7.59
N GLU A 248 -18.57 10.68 -8.08
CA GLU A 248 -18.24 10.65 -9.51
C GLU A 248 -18.28 9.22 -10.08
N ILE A 249 -18.28 8.20 -9.22
CA ILE A 249 -18.28 6.78 -9.61
C ILE A 249 -19.45 6.00 -9.01
N LYS A 250 -20.48 6.69 -8.51
CA LYS A 250 -21.60 6.12 -7.76
C LYS A 250 -22.34 5.00 -8.50
N ASP A 251 -22.39 5.07 -9.83
CA ASP A 251 -23.11 4.13 -10.69
C ASP A 251 -22.38 2.78 -10.81
N TRP A 252 -21.12 2.71 -10.34
CA TRP A 252 -20.31 1.50 -10.30
C TRP A 252 -20.01 1.02 -8.88
N LEU A 253 -20.55 1.64 -7.82
CA LEU A 253 -20.39 1.15 -6.45
C LEU A 253 -21.31 -0.04 -6.19
N ARG A 254 -20.81 -1.03 -5.44
CA ARG A 254 -21.59 -2.18 -4.95
C ARG A 254 -22.31 -1.90 -3.63
#